data_AF-A0AAW2MEB6-F1
#
_entry.id   AF-A0AAW2MEB6-F1
#
_cell.length_a   1.000
_cell.length_b   1.000
_cell.length_c   1.000
_cell.angle_alpha   90.00
_cell.angle_beta   90.00
_cell.angle_gamma   90.00
#
_symmetry.space_group_name_H-M   'P 1'
#
loop_
_entity.id
_entity.type
_entity.pdbx_description
1 polymer ?
#
loop_
_entity_poly.entity_id
_entity_poly.type
_entity_poly.pdbx_seq_one_letter_code
_entity_poly.pdbx_strand_id
1 'polypeptide(L)'
;MAALRYELPSQGLLFKRPLIVRGEDMDFSKFGSDTMYNLIYASAVFLHMPDKLVWVGLERLAGRLQPLEGRIFVSHNIKFCSRLGGEECTRRLNNLGLEYRGKHTHDSLLFNHYEIWFEFRRFKA
;
A
#
# COMPACT_ATOMS: atom_id res chain seq x y z
N MET A 1 -14.78 -13.50 22.78
CA MET A 1 -14.99 -12.64 21.60
C MET A 1 -13.78 -11.73 21.44
N ALA A 2 -12.74 -12.19 20.75
CA ALA A 2 -11.51 -11.43 20.49
C ALA A 2 -11.31 -11.36 18.97
N ALA A 3 -12.17 -10.61 18.30
CA ALA A 3 -12.11 -10.41 16.87
C ALA A 3 -11.89 -8.91 16.60
N LEU A 4 -10.93 -8.61 15.72
CA LEU A 4 -10.75 -7.32 15.02
C LEU A 4 -9.98 -6.20 15.73
N ARG A 5 -8.88 -6.50 16.42
CA ARG A 5 -7.78 -5.53 16.54
C ARG A 5 -6.71 -5.87 15.50
N TYR A 6 -7.01 -5.57 14.24
CA TYR A 6 -5.95 -5.51 13.23
C TYR A 6 -5.14 -4.25 13.53
N GLU A 7 -3.94 -4.47 14.05
CA GLU A 7 -2.98 -3.45 14.43
C GLU A 7 -2.36 -2.83 13.18
N LEU A 8 -2.90 -1.68 12.79
CA LEU A 8 -2.11 -0.66 12.11
C LEU A 8 -1.20 0.00 13.15
N PRO A 9 0.00 0.49 12.78
CA PRO A 9 1.09 0.75 13.72
C PRO A 9 0.71 1.59 14.95
N SER A 10 1.27 1.13 16.07
CA SER A 10 0.99 1.41 17.47
C SER A 10 1.46 2.77 18.00
N GLN A 11 0.81 3.88 17.62
CA GLN A 11 0.98 5.18 18.30
C GLN A 11 -0.34 5.95 18.52
N GLY A 12 -1.47 5.26 18.55
CA GLY A 12 -2.76 5.88 18.89
C GLY A 12 -3.94 5.09 18.32
N LEU A 13 -5.09 5.19 18.97
CA LEU A 13 -6.37 4.83 18.35
C LEU A 13 -6.44 5.53 17.00
N LEU A 14 -6.57 4.78 15.90
CA LEU A 14 -6.85 5.37 14.60
C LEU A 14 -8.05 6.32 14.78
N PHE A 15 -7.87 7.58 14.39
CA PHE A 15 -8.90 8.62 14.57
C PHE A 15 -10.24 8.22 13.92
N LYS A 16 -10.22 7.31 12.95
CA LYS A 16 -11.39 6.71 12.30
C LYS A 16 -11.21 5.19 12.15
N ARG A 17 -12.33 4.45 12.12
CA ARG A 17 -12.32 3.01 11.81
C ARG A 17 -11.74 2.79 10.40
N PRO A 18 -10.76 1.90 10.23
CA PRO A 18 -10.22 1.59 8.92
C PRO A 18 -11.27 0.85 8.08
N LEU A 19 -11.28 1.12 6.78
CA LEU A 19 -11.97 0.28 5.80
C LEU A 19 -11.08 -0.92 5.49
N ILE A 20 -11.60 -2.13 5.69
CA ILE A 20 -10.89 -3.37 5.38
C ILE A 20 -11.47 -3.95 4.09
N VAL A 21 -10.64 -4.07 3.07
CA VAL A 21 -11.00 -4.69 1.79
C VAL A 21 -10.14 -5.93 1.60
N ARG A 22 -10.77 -7.07 1.32
CA ARG A 22 -10.05 -8.30 0.97
C ARG A 22 -9.50 -8.15 -0.46
N GLY A 23 -8.21 -8.44 -0.61
CA GLY A 23 -7.47 -8.22 -1.85
C GLY A 23 -7.70 -9.26 -2.96
N GLU A 24 -8.45 -10.32 -2.69
CA GLU A 24 -8.64 -11.48 -3.58
C GLU A 24 -9.15 -11.09 -4.99
N ASP A 25 -10.06 -10.12 -5.08
CA ASP A 25 -10.69 -9.74 -6.35
C ASP A 25 -10.13 -8.45 -6.97
N MET A 26 -9.19 -7.77 -6.30
CA MET A 26 -8.79 -6.39 -6.65
C MET A 26 -9.99 -5.46 -6.93
N ASP A 27 -11.10 -5.66 -6.23
CA ASP A 27 -12.33 -4.92 -6.44
C ASP A 27 -12.22 -3.52 -5.80
N PHE A 28 -11.69 -2.58 -6.57
CA PHE A 28 -11.51 -1.20 -6.16
C PHE A 28 -12.82 -0.41 -6.00
N SER A 29 -13.97 -0.98 -6.37
CA SER A 29 -15.28 -0.33 -6.16
C SER A 29 -15.60 -0.22 -4.66
N LYS A 30 -15.07 -1.14 -3.84
CA LYS A 30 -15.23 -1.16 -2.38
C LYS A 30 -14.60 0.04 -1.67
N PHE A 31 -13.73 0.79 -2.33
CA PHE A 31 -13.14 2.03 -1.81
C PHE A 31 -14.06 3.26 -1.95
N GLY A 32 -15.24 3.11 -2.55
CA GLY A 32 -16.14 4.23 -2.85
C GLY A 32 -15.70 5.03 -4.08
N SER A 33 -16.64 5.73 -4.72
CA SER A 33 -16.38 6.51 -5.94
C SER A 33 -15.51 7.74 -5.69
N ASP A 34 -15.77 8.44 -4.58
CA ASP A 34 -15.23 9.79 -4.34
C ASP A 34 -14.39 9.90 -3.05
N THR A 35 -14.11 8.75 -2.41
CA THR A 35 -13.32 8.75 -1.16
C THR A 35 -11.83 8.72 -1.49
N MET A 36 -11.11 9.67 -0.90
CA MET A 36 -9.66 9.77 -0.95
C MET A 36 -9.08 9.48 0.43
N TYR A 37 -8.01 8.70 0.47
CA TYR A 37 -7.40 8.20 1.69
C TYR A 37 -6.06 8.87 1.93
N ASN A 38 -5.82 9.31 3.16
CA ASN A 38 -4.50 9.76 3.59
C ASN A 38 -3.49 8.60 3.66
N LEU A 39 -4.00 7.39 3.92
CA LEU A 39 -3.18 6.25 4.25
C LEU A 39 -3.83 4.95 3.76
N ILE A 40 -3.07 4.15 3.01
CA ILE A 40 -3.46 2.82 2.54
C ILE A 40 -2.40 1.81 2.98
N TYR A 41 -2.83 0.68 3.55
CA TYR A 41 -1.95 -0.47 3.81
C TYR A 41 -2.35 -1.63 2.91
N ALA A 42 -1.44 -2.02 2.04
CA ALA A 42 -1.56 -3.14 1.13
C ALA A 42 -0.77 -4.34 1.70
N SER A 43 -1.32 -4.97 2.74
CA SER A 43 -0.72 -6.12 3.41
C SER A 43 -0.80 -7.37 2.54
N ALA A 44 0.34 -7.93 2.13
CA ALA A 44 0.49 -9.19 1.37
C ALA A 44 -0.35 -9.35 0.10
N VAL A 45 -1.14 -8.35 -0.30
CA VAL A 45 -2.09 -8.43 -1.42
C VAL A 45 -1.39 -8.69 -2.75
N PHE A 46 -0.16 -8.19 -2.90
CA PHE A 46 0.62 -8.36 -4.11
C PHE A 46 1.56 -9.58 -4.08
N LEU A 47 1.65 -10.34 -2.98
CA LEU A 47 2.72 -11.34 -2.75
C LEU A 47 2.79 -12.45 -3.81
N HIS A 48 1.68 -12.75 -4.46
CA HIS A 48 1.59 -13.77 -5.51
C HIS A 48 0.99 -13.25 -6.82
N MET A 49 0.94 -11.92 -6.98
CA MET A 49 0.44 -11.30 -8.21
C MET A 49 1.57 -11.13 -9.24
N PRO A 50 1.31 -11.37 -10.54
CA PRO A 50 2.22 -11.00 -11.61
C PRO A 50 2.54 -9.51 -11.59
N ASP A 51 3.79 -9.14 -11.90
CA ASP A 51 4.28 -7.75 -11.82
C ASP A 51 3.38 -6.75 -12.57
N LYS A 52 2.82 -7.13 -13.73
CA LYS A 52 1.88 -6.29 -14.50
C LYS A 52 0.60 -5.97 -13.71
N LEU A 53 0.04 -6.93 -12.97
CA LEU A 53 -1.15 -6.71 -12.16
C LEU A 53 -0.83 -5.90 -10.91
N VAL A 54 0.37 -6.05 -10.34
CA VAL A 54 0.84 -5.20 -9.24
C VAL A 54 0.88 -3.73 -9.67
N TRP A 55 1.41 -3.44 -10.86
CA TRP A 55 1.42 -2.07 -11.41
C TRP A 55 0.02 -1.50 -11.62
N VAL A 56 -0.91 -2.28 -12.18
CA VAL A 56 -2.32 -1.86 -12.33
C VAL A 56 -2.96 -1.60 -10.97
N GLY A 57 -2.71 -2.46 -9.97
CA GLY A 57 -3.22 -2.27 -8.62
C GLY A 57 -2.68 -1.00 -7.97
N LEU A 58 -1.38 -0.75 -8.10
CA LEU A 58 -0.74 0.47 -7.61
C LEU A 58 -1.30 1.73 -8.27
N GLU A 59 -1.51 1.72 -9.59
CA GLU A 59 -2.14 2.83 -10.30
C GLU A 59 -3.54 3.15 -9.74
N ARG A 60 -4.37 2.12 -9.57
CA ARG A 60 -5.72 2.27 -9.02
C ARG A 60 -5.70 2.80 -7.59
N LEU A 61 -4.80 2.29 -6.75
CA LEU A 61 -4.65 2.75 -5.35
C LEU A 61 -4.04 4.15 -5.26
N ALA A 62 -3.09 4.50 -6.11
CA ALA A 62 -2.53 5.85 -6.20
C ALA A 62 -3.62 6.88 -6.50
N GLY A 63 -4.55 6.54 -7.40
CA GLY A 63 -5.75 7.33 -7.69
C GLY A 63 -6.66 7.56 -6.49
N ARG A 64 -6.61 6.70 -5.46
CA ARG A 64 -7.37 6.82 -4.21
C ARG A 64 -6.63 7.54 -3.09
N LEU A 65 -5.35 7.87 -3.25
CA LEU A 65 -4.59 8.61 -2.24
C LEU A 65 -4.89 10.10 -2.31
N GLN A 66 -4.99 10.77 -1.16
CA GLN A 66 -5.02 12.23 -1.15
C GLN A 66 -3.77 12.81 -1.84
N PRO A 67 -3.91 13.91 -2.60
CA PRO A 67 -2.77 14.54 -3.25
C PRO A 67 -1.70 15.01 -2.25
N LEU A 68 -0.45 15.02 -2.70
CA LEU A 68 0.74 15.56 -2.01
C LEU A 68 1.19 14.84 -0.71
N GLU A 69 0.25 14.35 0.09
CA GLU A 69 0.50 13.80 1.43
C GLU A 69 -0.01 12.36 1.59
N GLY A 70 -0.79 11.84 0.65
CA GLY A 70 -1.30 10.47 0.71
C GLY A 70 -0.18 9.44 0.65
N ARG A 71 -0.22 8.44 1.54
CA ARG A 71 0.80 7.40 1.65
C ARG A 71 0.20 6.01 1.43
N ILE A 72 0.93 5.17 0.74
CA ILE A 72 0.64 3.74 0.65
C ILE A 72 1.84 2.94 1.15
N PHE A 73 1.56 1.97 2.01
CA PHE A 73 2.53 1.01 2.49
C PHE A 73 2.21 -0.34 1.87
N VAL A 74 3.18 -0.94 1.20
CA VAL A 74 3.06 -2.26 0.57
C VAL A 74 3.99 -3.23 1.29
N SER A 75 3.49 -4.39 1.72
CA SER A 75 4.35 -5.41 2.33
C SER A 75 4.72 -6.55 1.39
N HIS A 76 5.81 -7.22 1.74
CA HIS A 76 6.36 -8.45 1.14
C HIS A 76 6.79 -8.43 -0.34
N ASN A 77 6.15 -7.66 -1.22
CA ASN A 77 6.48 -7.66 -2.65
C ASN A 77 6.96 -6.28 -3.15
N ILE A 78 8.28 -6.12 -3.24
CA ILE A 78 8.93 -5.08 -4.05
C ILE A 78 9.59 -5.64 -5.32
N LYS A 79 9.45 -6.96 -5.59
CA LYS A 79 10.12 -7.61 -6.72
C LYS A 79 9.67 -7.02 -8.06
N PHE A 80 8.42 -6.56 -8.15
CA PHE A 80 7.88 -5.86 -9.32
C PHE A 80 8.67 -4.59 -9.68
N CYS A 81 9.37 -4.00 -8.71
CA CYS A 81 10.22 -2.83 -8.84
C CYS A 81 11.70 -3.21 -8.92
N SER A 82 12.20 -4.07 -8.01
CA SER A 82 13.63 -4.42 -7.95
C SER A 82 14.12 -5.28 -9.11
N ARG A 83 13.23 -5.96 -9.83
CA ARG A 83 13.55 -6.66 -11.09
C ARG A 83 13.72 -5.70 -12.27
N LEU A 84 13.22 -4.49 -12.16
CA LEU A 84 13.41 -3.46 -13.18
C LEU A 84 14.83 -2.89 -13.00
N GLY A 85 15.66 -3.01 -14.03
CA GLY A 85 17.03 -2.49 -13.99
C GLY A 85 17.08 -0.96 -14.05
N GLY A 86 18.16 -0.39 -13.52
CA GLY A 86 18.44 1.06 -13.58
C GLY A 86 17.35 1.90 -12.89
N GLU A 87 16.94 2.99 -13.54
CA GLU A 87 15.96 3.95 -13.01
C GLU A 87 14.51 3.63 -13.44
N GLU A 88 14.27 2.47 -14.05
CA GLU A 88 12.97 2.15 -14.66
C GLU A 88 11.84 2.08 -13.64
N CYS A 89 12.10 1.52 -12.45
CA CYS A 89 11.10 1.51 -11.40
C CYS A 89 10.74 2.93 -10.95
N THR A 90 11.73 3.79 -10.70
CA THR A 90 11.53 5.19 -10.33
C THR A 90 10.72 5.92 -11.39
N ARG A 91 11.04 5.72 -12.67
CA ARG A 91 10.28 6.29 -13.79
C ARG A 91 8.82 5.86 -13.78
N ARG A 92 8.54 4.56 -13.59
CA ARG A 92 7.16 4.05 -13.52
C ARG A 92 6.40 4.58 -12.32
N LEU A 93 7.03 4.63 -11.14
CA LEU A 93 6.43 5.22 -9.94
C LEU A 93 6.08 6.70 -10.17
N ASN A 94 6.99 7.47 -10.75
CA ASN A 94 6.76 8.87 -11.08
C ASN A 94 5.59 9.08 -12.05
N ASN A 95 5.42 8.20 -13.04
CA ASN A 95 4.28 8.23 -13.95
C ASN A 95 2.95 8.00 -13.22
N LEU A 96 2.95 7.20 -12.15
CA LEU A 96 1.82 7.00 -11.25
C LEU A 96 1.64 8.13 -10.22
N GLY A 97 2.54 9.13 -10.20
CA GLY A 97 2.54 10.20 -9.20
C GLY A 97 2.98 9.72 -7.80
N LEU A 98 3.71 8.61 -7.73
CA LEU A 98 4.22 8.01 -6.51
C LEU A 98 5.74 8.15 -6.41
N GLU A 99 6.22 8.37 -5.20
CA GLU A 99 7.63 8.47 -4.86
C GLU A 99 7.95 7.41 -3.80
N TYR A 100 8.96 6.57 -4.03
CA TYR A 100 9.43 5.63 -3.03
C TYR A 100 10.18 6.36 -1.91
N ARG A 101 9.74 6.17 -0.66
CA ARG A 101 10.30 6.84 0.52
C ARG A 101 11.22 5.98 1.36
N GLY A 102 11.07 4.67 1.30
CA GLY A 102 11.94 3.75 2.01
C GLY A 102 11.24 2.50 2.51
N LYS A 103 11.99 1.71 3.25
CA LYS A 103 11.51 0.51 3.94
C LYS A 103 11.34 0.79 5.42
N HIS A 104 10.26 0.28 5.99
CA HIS A 104 9.92 0.36 7.40
C HIS A 104 9.73 -1.05 7.93
N THR A 105 10.34 -1.33 9.07
CA THR A 105 10.18 -2.62 9.76
C THR A 105 9.11 -2.43 10.82
N HIS A 106 8.04 -3.21 10.76
CA HIS A 106 6.99 -3.23 11.78
C HIS A 106 6.93 -4.60 12.45
N ASP A 107 6.68 -4.62 13.76
CA ASP A 107 6.37 -5.86 14.47
C ASP A 107 4.98 -6.35 14.04
N SER A 108 4.94 -7.54 13.44
CA SER A 108 3.67 -8.20 13.11
C SER A 108 3.32 -9.18 14.21
N LEU A 109 2.44 -8.78 15.13
CA LEU A 109 1.95 -9.66 16.19
C LEU A 109 1.17 -10.87 15.64
N LEU A 110 0.63 -10.77 14.41
CA LEU A 110 -0.09 -11.85 13.75
C LEU A 110 0.79 -13.06 13.41
N PHE A 111 2.07 -12.82 13.16
CA PHE A 111 2.95 -13.86 12.65
C PHE A 111 4.24 -14.03 13.47
N ASN A 112 4.34 -13.32 14.60
CA ASN A 112 5.53 -13.32 15.46
C ASN A 112 6.84 -13.12 14.67
N HIS A 113 6.79 -12.28 13.61
CA HIS A 113 7.93 -11.90 12.80
C HIS A 113 7.83 -10.44 12.37
N TYR A 114 8.98 -9.86 12.04
CA TYR A 114 9.08 -8.50 11.51
C TYR A 114 8.59 -8.45 10.07
N GLU A 115 7.59 -7.61 9.80
CA GLU A 115 7.10 -7.34 8.45
C GLU A 115 7.78 -6.10 7.88
N ILE A 116 8.31 -6.21 6.66
CA ILE A 116 8.89 -5.08 5.93
C ILE A 116 7.82 -4.44 5.07
N TRP A 117 7.64 -3.14 5.26
CA TRP A 117 6.72 -2.28 4.54
C TRP A 117 7.48 -1.28 3.67
N PHE A 118 7.09 -1.15 2.42
CA PHE A 118 7.65 -0.20 1.47
C PHE A 118 6.70 0.99 1.36
N GLU A 119 7.19 2.17 1.74
CA GLU A 119 6.42 3.41 1.69
C GLU A 119 6.51 4.06 0.32
N PHE A 120 5.36 4.38 -0.25
CA PHE A 120 5.23 5.25 -1.40
C PHE A 120 4.35 6.44 -1.05
N ARG A 121 4.83 7.64 -1.36
CA ARG A 121 4.10 8.88 -1.13
C ARG A 121 3.57 9.43 -2.45
N ARG A 122 2.31 9.81 -2.49
CA ARG A 122 1.74 10.57 -3.61
C ARG A 122 2.31 11.98 -3.59
N PHE A 123 2.93 12.42 -4.67
CA PHE A 123 3.46 13.79 -4.81
C PHE A 123 2.74 14.61 -5.89
N LYS A 124 1.82 13.99 -6.63
CA LYS A 124 1.06 14.64 -7.69
C LYS A 124 -0.32 15.11 -7.19
N ALA A 125 -0.69 16.32 -7.60
CA ALA A 125 -2.04 16.89 -7.48
C ALA A 125 -3.05 15.98 -8.20
#